data_AF-A0A1I8E905-F1
#
_entry.id   AF-A0A1I8E905-F1
#
_cell.length_a   1.000
_cell.length_b   1.000
_cell.length_c   1.000
_cell.angle_alpha   90.00
_cell.angle_beta   90.00
_cell.angle_gamma   90.00
#
_symmetry.space_group_name_H-M   'P 1'
#
loop_
_entity.id
_entity.type
_entity.pdbx_description
1 polymer ?
#
loop_
_entity_poly.entity_id
_entity_poly.type
_entity_poly.pdbx_seq_one_letter_code
_entity_poly.pdbx_strand_id
1 'polypeptide(L)'
;MDIFLDYCRKDVVISKEAASELLLTKHVDFIHHCVENKESYENVTTEYLRMSGVYWCLQAMDIMNRLNKMDTNEIANYVKRCQQPNGGFAPAEEHDAHLLHTLSAVQIMVMLGKLDEIDTDAVSCYVASLQNEDGSFGGDEYNEIDTRFSFCALATLHLIRKLGNSINVGKAVDYILSCYNFDGGFGTKPGSESHAGQVYCCLGSLAIADCLEMIDTQRTARWLAERQCQSGGLNVNGFSVNILEKKKR
;
A
#
# COMPACT_ATOMS: atom_id res chain seq x y z
N MET A 1 30.89 -22.85 5.14
CA MET A 1 29.54 -22.25 5.08
C MET A 1 29.19 -22.22 3.61
N ASP A 2 28.29 -23.11 3.21
CA ASP A 2 28.31 -23.77 1.90
C ASP A 2 28.06 -22.84 0.70
N ILE A 3 28.89 -23.01 -0.34
CA ILE A 3 28.70 -22.46 -1.69
C ILE A 3 27.27 -22.71 -2.22
N PHE A 4 26.63 -23.80 -1.77
CA PHE A 4 25.26 -24.16 -2.12
C PHE A 4 24.22 -23.16 -1.58
N LEU A 5 24.44 -22.57 -0.39
CA LEU A 5 23.56 -21.53 0.16
C LEU A 5 23.68 -20.21 -0.59
N ASP A 6 24.85 -19.94 -1.20
CA ASP A 6 25.09 -18.73 -1.98
C ASP A 6 24.35 -18.77 -3.32
N TYR A 7 24.28 -19.95 -3.97
CA TYR A 7 23.50 -20.16 -5.19
C TYR A 7 21.98 -19.95 -5.02
N CYS A 8 21.44 -20.14 -3.81
CA CYS A 8 20.02 -19.92 -3.52
C CYS A 8 19.68 -18.47 -3.18
N ARG A 9 20.68 -17.58 -3.03
CA ARG A 9 20.48 -16.14 -2.82
C ARG A 9 20.50 -15.43 -4.16
N LYS A 10 19.33 -15.35 -4.81
CA LYS A 10 19.16 -14.45 -5.95
C LYS A 10 19.35 -13.02 -5.46
N ASP A 11 20.49 -12.43 -5.78
CA ASP A 11 20.79 -11.03 -5.53
C ASP A 11 21.32 -10.38 -6.82
N VAL A 12 21.25 -9.06 -6.87
CA VAL A 12 21.73 -8.27 -8.01
C VAL A 12 23.17 -7.85 -7.80
N VAL A 13 23.97 -7.82 -8.87
CA VAL A 13 25.31 -7.25 -8.84
C VAL A 13 25.22 -5.79 -9.29
N ILE A 14 25.57 -4.86 -8.40
CA ILE A 14 25.57 -3.43 -8.72
C ILE A 14 26.79 -3.12 -9.59
N SER A 15 26.55 -2.59 -10.79
CA SER A 15 27.63 -2.17 -11.71
C SER A 15 28.41 -0.99 -11.11
N LYS A 16 29.70 -0.90 -11.42
CA LYS A 16 30.56 0.19 -10.95
C LYS A 16 30.18 1.54 -11.56
N GLU A 17 29.45 1.51 -12.67
CA GLU A 17 28.91 2.66 -13.40
C GLU A 17 27.53 3.08 -12.88
N ALA A 18 26.96 2.38 -11.90
CA ALA A 18 25.68 2.74 -11.29
C ALA A 18 25.76 4.14 -10.65
N ALA A 19 24.65 4.88 -10.70
CA ALA A 19 24.57 6.19 -10.08
C ALA A 19 24.77 6.10 -8.56
N SER A 20 25.74 6.85 -8.03
CA SER A 20 26.04 6.94 -6.60
C SER A 20 25.52 8.22 -5.94
N GLU A 21 24.86 9.08 -6.71
CA GLU A 21 24.32 10.37 -6.27
C GLU A 21 22.83 10.49 -6.61
N LEU A 22 22.10 11.23 -5.78
CA LEU A 22 20.68 11.51 -5.99
C LEU A 22 20.49 12.51 -7.15
N LEU A 23 19.91 12.05 -8.25
CA LEU A 23 19.70 12.86 -9.46
C LEU A 23 18.34 13.57 -9.42
N LEU A 24 18.14 14.43 -8.42
CA LEU A 24 16.84 15.04 -8.10
C LEU A 24 16.13 15.68 -9.31
N THR A 25 16.86 16.47 -10.10
CA THR A 25 16.30 17.13 -11.30
C THR A 25 15.75 16.12 -12.30
N LYS A 26 16.48 15.01 -12.53
CA LYS A 26 16.02 13.97 -13.47
C LYS A 26 14.76 13.27 -12.99
N HIS A 27 14.60 13.07 -11.68
CA HIS A 27 13.38 12.47 -11.12
C HIS A 27 12.17 13.41 -11.28
N VAL A 28 12.36 14.70 -11.05
CA VAL A 28 11.32 15.72 -11.26
C VAL A 28 10.91 15.77 -12.73
N ASP A 29 11.89 15.84 -13.64
CA ASP A 29 11.62 15.90 -15.08
C ASP A 29 10.94 14.62 -15.60
N PHE A 30 11.31 13.45 -15.07
CA PHE A 30 10.65 12.19 -15.38
C PHE A 30 9.17 12.20 -14.99
N ILE A 31 8.84 12.65 -13.77
CA ILE A 31 7.44 12.71 -13.32
C ILE A 31 6.65 13.71 -14.17
N HIS A 32 7.21 14.87 -14.50
CA HIS A 32 6.58 15.82 -15.41
C HIS A 32 6.24 15.19 -16.75
N HIS A 33 7.19 14.47 -17.35
CA HIS A 33 6.96 13.79 -18.61
C HIS A 33 5.86 12.73 -18.52
N CYS A 34 5.82 11.94 -17.44
CA CYS A 34 4.76 10.96 -17.21
C CYS A 34 3.37 11.58 -17.13
N VAL A 35 3.24 12.77 -16.52
CA VAL A 35 1.95 13.46 -16.35
C VAL A 35 1.48 14.16 -17.62
N GLU A 36 2.41 14.70 -18.42
CA GLU A 36 2.10 15.40 -19.67
C GLU A 36 1.75 14.44 -20.82
N ASN A 37 2.31 13.23 -20.83
CA ASN A 37 2.16 12.28 -21.94
C ASN A 37 0.84 11.48 -21.89
N LYS A 38 -0.28 12.20 -21.91
CA LYS A 38 -1.65 11.65 -21.78
C LYS A 38 -2.11 10.79 -22.97
N GLU A 39 -1.47 10.91 -24.13
CA GLU A 39 -1.84 10.17 -25.35
C GLU A 39 -1.01 8.89 -25.56
N SER A 40 -0.08 8.58 -24.65
CA SER A 40 0.75 7.38 -24.74
C SER A 40 -0.06 6.08 -24.58
N TYR A 41 0.40 5.01 -25.23
CA TYR A 41 -0.16 3.67 -25.09
C TYR A 41 -0.07 3.18 -23.63
N GLU A 42 1.01 3.53 -22.94
CA GLU A 42 1.23 3.26 -21.52
C GLU A 42 0.16 3.92 -20.66
N ASN A 43 -0.23 5.17 -20.95
CA ASN A 43 -1.26 5.86 -20.20
C ASN A 43 -2.64 5.18 -20.36
N VAL A 44 -2.95 4.66 -21.54
CA VAL A 44 -4.19 3.90 -21.79
C VAL A 44 -4.16 2.55 -21.08
N THR A 45 -3.07 1.79 -21.22
CA THR A 45 -2.97 0.45 -20.64
C THR A 45 -2.88 0.43 -19.12
N THR A 46 -2.52 1.55 -18.49
CA THR A 46 -2.44 1.69 -17.03
C THR A 46 -3.62 2.44 -16.41
N GLU A 47 -4.69 2.68 -17.18
CA GLU A 47 -5.86 3.42 -16.71
C GLU A 47 -6.51 2.83 -15.45
N TYR A 48 -6.55 1.50 -15.36
CA TYR A 48 -7.12 0.75 -14.22
C TYR A 48 -6.39 0.98 -12.89
N LEU A 49 -5.25 1.69 -12.88
CA LEU A 49 -4.51 2.07 -11.67
C LEU A 49 -4.21 3.57 -11.60
N ARG A 50 -4.82 4.39 -12.47
CA ARG A 50 -4.44 5.79 -12.69
C ARG A 50 -4.50 6.64 -11.42
N MET A 51 -5.55 6.53 -10.60
CA MET A 51 -5.66 7.21 -9.30
C MET A 51 -4.45 6.96 -8.40
N SER A 52 -4.00 5.71 -8.31
CA SER A 52 -2.81 5.35 -7.53
C SER A 52 -1.53 5.87 -8.18
N GLY A 53 -1.45 5.87 -9.51
CA GLY A 53 -0.37 6.51 -10.27
C GLY A 53 -0.24 8.02 -9.99
N VAL A 54 -1.36 8.73 -9.95
CA VAL A 54 -1.42 10.15 -9.57
C VAL A 54 -0.90 10.34 -8.15
N TYR A 55 -1.35 9.51 -7.19
CA TYR A 55 -0.84 9.54 -5.82
C TYR A 55 0.68 9.36 -5.76
N TRP A 56 1.25 8.36 -6.46
CA TRP A 56 2.69 8.12 -6.46
C TRP A 56 3.47 9.30 -7.02
N CYS A 57 3.03 9.86 -8.14
CA CYS A 57 3.66 11.02 -8.77
C CYS A 57 3.62 12.25 -7.84
N LEU A 58 2.45 12.51 -7.25
CA LEU A 58 2.25 13.63 -6.35
C LEU A 58 3.09 13.49 -5.08
N GLN A 59 3.09 12.31 -4.46
CA GLN A 59 3.83 12.01 -3.23
C GLN A 59 5.33 12.12 -3.44
N ALA A 60 5.85 11.65 -4.58
CA ALA A 60 7.25 11.81 -4.92
C ALA A 60 7.60 13.30 -5.12
N MET A 61 6.76 14.07 -5.80
CA MET A 61 6.96 15.52 -5.97
C MET A 61 6.92 16.28 -4.64
N ASP A 62 6.04 15.88 -3.72
CA ASP A 62 5.96 16.45 -2.38
C ASP A 62 7.19 16.15 -1.53
N ILE A 63 7.66 14.89 -1.49
CA ILE A 63 8.90 14.49 -0.80
C ILE A 63 10.12 15.25 -1.35
N MET A 64 10.13 15.54 -2.66
CA MET A 64 11.18 16.34 -3.31
C MET A 64 11.01 17.86 -3.12
N ASN A 65 9.97 18.29 -2.39
CA ASN A 65 9.58 19.70 -2.20
C ASN A 65 9.39 20.43 -3.54
N ARG A 66 8.66 19.79 -4.47
CA ARG A 66 8.34 20.27 -5.82
C ARG A 66 6.85 20.17 -6.15
N LEU A 67 6.00 20.05 -5.13
CA LEU A 67 4.54 20.02 -5.30
C LEU A 67 4.02 21.25 -6.07
N ASN A 68 4.67 22.40 -5.91
CA ASN A 68 4.36 23.65 -6.62
C ASN A 68 4.52 23.58 -8.14
N LYS A 69 5.16 22.52 -8.68
CA LYS A 69 5.25 22.30 -10.12
C LYS A 69 4.07 21.49 -10.68
N MET A 70 3.20 20.96 -9.85
CA MET A 70 2.05 20.15 -10.27
C MET A 70 0.80 21.03 -10.38
N ASP A 71 -0.09 20.73 -11.34
CA ASP A 71 -1.41 21.35 -11.40
C ASP A 71 -2.34 20.73 -10.35
N THR A 72 -2.22 21.23 -9.12
CA THR A 72 -2.98 20.76 -7.96
C THR A 72 -4.50 20.90 -8.13
N ASN A 73 -4.97 21.88 -8.89
CA ASN A 73 -6.40 22.08 -9.12
C ASN A 73 -6.94 21.10 -10.16
N GLU A 74 -6.20 20.86 -11.24
CA GLU A 74 -6.55 19.82 -12.22
C GLU A 74 -6.60 18.45 -11.56
N ILE A 75 -5.60 18.12 -10.75
CA ILE A 75 -5.53 16.85 -10.00
C ILE A 75 -6.72 16.70 -9.06
N ALA A 76 -7.02 17.70 -8.22
CA ALA A 76 -8.17 17.66 -7.32
C ALA A 76 -9.49 17.52 -8.09
N ASN A 77 -9.64 18.20 -9.23
CA ASN A 77 -10.80 18.07 -10.09
C ASN A 77 -10.93 16.67 -10.71
N TYR A 78 -9.83 16.05 -11.11
CA TYR A 78 -9.83 14.66 -11.58
C TYR A 78 -10.24 13.68 -10.47
N VAL A 79 -9.69 13.85 -9.25
CA VAL A 79 -10.06 13.03 -8.09
C VAL A 79 -11.56 13.08 -7.84
N LYS A 80 -12.14 14.29 -7.80
CA LYS A 80 -13.59 14.49 -7.59
C LYS A 80 -14.45 13.78 -8.64
N ARG A 81 -14.05 13.78 -9.92
CA ARG A 81 -14.78 13.08 -10.99
C ARG A 81 -14.76 11.55 -10.84
N CYS A 82 -13.80 11.01 -10.10
CA CYS A 82 -13.70 9.57 -9.87
C CYS A 82 -14.52 9.09 -8.66
N GLN A 83 -15.13 9.98 -7.87
CA GLN A 83 -16.00 9.57 -6.75
C GLN A 83 -17.30 8.97 -7.30
N GLN A 84 -17.61 7.75 -6.87
CA GLN A 84 -18.77 6.99 -7.32
C GLN A 84 -20.00 7.22 -6.43
N PRO A 85 -21.23 6.92 -6.89
CA PRO A 85 -22.45 7.10 -6.10
C PRO A 85 -22.47 6.32 -4.76
N ASN A 86 -21.72 5.23 -4.66
CA ASN A 86 -21.58 4.45 -3.42
C ASN A 86 -20.61 5.09 -2.42
N GLY A 87 -19.95 6.19 -2.77
CA GLY A 87 -19.02 6.96 -1.94
C GLY A 87 -17.55 6.62 -2.13
N GLY A 88 -17.22 5.46 -2.70
CA GLY A 88 -15.84 5.06 -3.00
C GLY A 88 -15.28 5.77 -4.23
N PHE A 89 -13.98 5.63 -4.46
CA PHE A 89 -13.32 6.19 -5.65
C PHE A 89 -12.87 5.10 -6.61
N ALA A 90 -13.05 5.38 -7.90
CA ALA A 90 -12.57 4.57 -9.00
C ALA A 90 -11.10 4.91 -9.36
N PRO A 91 -10.37 4.01 -10.05
CA PRO A 91 -9.04 4.31 -10.56
C PRO A 91 -9.04 5.38 -11.66
N ALA A 92 -10.12 5.47 -12.44
CA ALA A 92 -10.36 6.47 -13.46
C ALA A 92 -11.88 6.68 -13.67
N GLU A 93 -12.24 7.69 -14.45
CA GLU A 93 -13.63 7.94 -14.84
C GLU A 93 -14.20 6.70 -15.56
N GLU A 94 -15.45 6.32 -15.28
CA GLU A 94 -16.13 5.12 -15.83
C GLU A 94 -15.62 3.75 -15.32
N HIS A 95 -14.74 3.71 -14.32
CA HIS A 95 -14.35 2.47 -13.63
C HIS A 95 -15.09 2.29 -12.30
N ASP A 96 -15.05 1.09 -11.75
CA ASP A 96 -15.69 0.77 -10.48
C ASP A 96 -14.87 1.27 -9.27
N ALA A 97 -15.58 1.60 -8.19
CA ALA A 97 -14.95 2.01 -6.94
C ALA A 97 -14.27 0.85 -6.23
N HIS A 98 -13.08 1.11 -5.65
CA HIS A 98 -12.32 0.12 -4.89
C HIS A 98 -11.57 0.78 -3.72
N LEU A 99 -11.35 0.06 -2.62
CA LEU A 99 -10.65 0.59 -1.43
C LEU A 99 -9.23 1.10 -1.73
N LEU A 100 -8.51 0.43 -2.64
CA LEU A 100 -7.17 0.85 -3.07
C LEU A 100 -7.18 2.29 -3.61
N HIS A 101 -8.14 2.60 -4.49
CA HIS A 101 -8.22 3.91 -5.14
C HIS A 101 -8.91 4.94 -4.26
N THR A 102 -9.81 4.50 -3.36
CA THR A 102 -10.37 5.33 -2.29
C THR A 102 -9.30 5.85 -1.35
N LEU A 103 -8.36 4.99 -0.91
CA LEU A 103 -7.22 5.45 -0.10
C LEU A 103 -6.36 6.44 -0.90
N SER A 104 -5.96 6.11 -2.12
CA SER A 104 -5.14 6.99 -2.97
C SER A 104 -5.79 8.37 -3.16
N ALA A 105 -7.09 8.41 -3.45
CA ALA A 105 -7.86 9.64 -3.60
C ALA A 105 -7.85 10.49 -2.32
N VAL A 106 -8.12 9.87 -1.17
CA VAL A 106 -8.09 10.57 0.14
C VAL A 106 -6.69 11.09 0.46
N GLN A 107 -5.63 10.31 0.20
CA GLN A 107 -4.26 10.76 0.39
C GLN A 107 -3.93 11.97 -0.49
N ILE A 108 -4.32 11.95 -1.77
CA ILE A 108 -4.17 13.11 -2.67
C ILE A 108 -4.88 14.33 -2.09
N MET A 109 -6.14 14.20 -1.69
CA MET A 109 -6.91 15.35 -1.18
C MET A 109 -6.35 15.88 0.15
N VAL A 110 -5.80 15.02 1.01
CA VAL A 110 -5.06 15.43 2.22
C VAL A 110 -3.80 16.21 1.85
N MET A 111 -2.97 15.71 0.93
CA MET A 111 -1.74 16.38 0.50
C MET A 111 -2.02 17.76 -0.12
N LEU A 112 -3.13 17.89 -0.84
CA LEU A 112 -3.54 19.15 -1.46
C LEU A 112 -4.27 20.09 -0.49
N GLY A 113 -4.59 19.65 0.74
CA GLY A 113 -5.35 20.43 1.71
C GLY A 113 -6.80 20.71 1.28
N LYS A 114 -7.40 19.79 0.52
CA LYS A 114 -8.72 19.94 -0.13
C LYS A 114 -9.71 18.85 0.27
N LEU A 115 -9.53 18.25 1.45
CA LEU A 115 -10.39 17.14 1.90
C LEU A 115 -11.86 17.54 2.05
N ASP A 116 -12.13 18.82 2.25
CA ASP A 116 -13.46 19.45 2.29
C ASP A 116 -14.15 19.54 0.91
N GLU A 117 -13.43 19.31 -0.19
CA GLU A 117 -14.00 19.29 -1.55
C GLU A 117 -14.55 17.91 -1.97
N ILE A 118 -14.50 16.89 -1.10
CA ILE A 118 -15.06 15.55 -1.34
C ILE A 118 -16.05 15.14 -0.26
N ASP A 119 -16.98 14.24 -0.60
CA ASP A 119 -17.94 13.72 0.37
C ASP A 119 -17.30 12.66 1.28
N THR A 120 -16.71 13.11 2.39
CA THR A 120 -16.07 12.23 3.38
C THR A 120 -17.07 11.40 4.20
N ASP A 121 -18.35 11.77 4.23
CA ASP A 121 -19.39 10.94 4.87
C ASP A 121 -19.71 9.74 3.98
N ALA A 122 -19.88 9.97 2.68
CA ALA A 122 -20.04 8.89 1.70
C ALA A 122 -18.83 7.94 1.67
N VAL A 123 -17.59 8.47 1.71
CA VAL A 123 -16.37 7.64 1.83
C VAL A 123 -16.42 6.78 3.09
N SER A 124 -16.79 7.36 4.23
CA SER A 124 -16.90 6.62 5.48
C SER A 124 -17.93 5.50 5.40
N CYS A 125 -19.10 5.77 4.83
CA CYS A 125 -20.15 4.77 4.62
C CYS A 125 -19.70 3.64 3.67
N TYR A 126 -19.01 3.99 2.58
CA TYR A 126 -18.44 3.01 1.66
C TYR A 126 -17.47 2.07 2.37
N VAL A 127 -16.48 2.62 3.08
CA VAL A 127 -15.49 1.81 3.82
C VAL A 127 -16.17 0.92 4.87
N ALA A 128 -17.14 1.47 5.61
CA ALA A 128 -17.88 0.72 6.62
C ALA A 128 -18.67 -0.46 6.02
N SER A 129 -19.25 -0.27 4.83
CA SER A 129 -20.04 -1.30 4.14
C SER A 129 -19.21 -2.52 3.71
N LEU A 130 -17.88 -2.36 3.64
CA LEU A 130 -16.95 -3.41 3.21
C LEU A 130 -16.36 -4.22 4.38
N GLN A 131 -16.70 -3.88 5.64
CA GLN A 131 -16.26 -4.66 6.79
C GLN A 131 -17.12 -5.93 6.95
N ASN A 132 -16.47 -7.09 6.96
CA ASN A 132 -17.11 -8.37 7.20
C ASN A 132 -17.30 -8.67 8.70
N GLU A 133 -18.12 -9.68 9.00
CA GLU A 133 -18.41 -10.09 10.39
C GLU A 133 -17.18 -10.53 11.19
N ASP A 134 -16.16 -11.08 10.53
CA ASP A 134 -14.90 -11.51 11.15
C ASP A 134 -13.90 -10.36 11.35
N GLY A 135 -14.22 -9.16 10.87
CA GLY A 135 -13.37 -7.97 10.93
C GLY A 135 -12.50 -7.75 9.69
N SER A 136 -12.46 -8.70 8.75
CA SER A 136 -11.80 -8.50 7.45
C SER A 136 -12.51 -7.43 6.62
N PHE A 137 -11.84 -6.96 5.57
CA PHE A 137 -12.42 -6.02 4.61
C PHE A 137 -12.36 -6.60 3.20
N GLY A 138 -13.48 -6.49 2.48
CA GLY A 138 -13.52 -6.66 1.03
C GLY A 138 -12.90 -5.47 0.31
N GLY A 139 -12.23 -5.70 -0.83
CA GLY A 139 -11.70 -4.60 -1.66
C GLY A 139 -12.79 -3.73 -2.29
N ASP A 140 -13.92 -4.36 -2.62
CA ASP A 140 -15.14 -3.81 -3.22
C ASP A 140 -16.32 -4.77 -2.95
N GLU A 141 -17.43 -4.61 -3.69
CA GLU A 141 -18.64 -5.43 -3.56
C GLU A 141 -18.45 -6.93 -3.89
N TYR A 142 -17.40 -7.29 -4.63
CA TYR A 142 -17.07 -8.69 -4.94
C TYR A 142 -16.31 -9.39 -3.81
N ASN A 143 -15.96 -8.64 -2.75
CA ASN A 143 -15.47 -9.14 -1.47
C ASN A 143 -14.22 -10.04 -1.55
N GLU A 144 -13.25 -9.66 -2.40
CA GLU A 144 -11.90 -10.23 -2.27
C GLU A 144 -11.33 -9.85 -0.89
N ILE A 145 -10.81 -10.83 -0.16
CA ILE A 145 -10.23 -10.63 1.17
C ILE A 145 -8.71 -10.57 1.11
N ASP A 146 -8.15 -9.43 1.54
CA ASP A 146 -6.72 -9.22 1.72
C ASP A 146 -6.47 -8.22 2.87
N THR A 147 -5.48 -8.47 3.73
CA THR A 147 -5.00 -7.52 4.75
C THR A 147 -4.65 -6.13 4.20
N ARG A 148 -4.31 -6.01 2.90
CA ARG A 148 -4.15 -4.71 2.23
C ARG A 148 -5.42 -3.85 2.33
N PHE A 149 -6.59 -4.47 2.28
CA PHE A 149 -7.88 -3.77 2.37
C PHE A 149 -8.18 -3.35 3.80
N SER A 150 -7.76 -4.12 4.81
CA SER A 150 -7.76 -3.65 6.21
C SER A 150 -6.94 -2.37 6.37
N PHE A 151 -5.72 -2.33 5.79
CA PHE A 151 -4.91 -1.12 5.80
C PHE A 151 -5.58 0.05 5.08
N CYS A 152 -6.10 -0.18 3.86
CA CYS A 152 -6.81 0.85 3.11
C CYS A 152 -8.00 1.41 3.89
N ALA A 153 -8.79 0.56 4.53
CA ALA A 153 -9.94 0.98 5.33
C ALA A 153 -9.51 1.83 6.53
N LEU A 154 -8.60 1.32 7.37
CA LEU A 154 -8.16 2.00 8.59
C LEU A 154 -7.46 3.33 8.26
N ALA A 155 -6.56 3.34 7.27
CA ALA A 155 -5.85 4.55 6.86
C ALA A 155 -6.80 5.60 6.28
N THR A 156 -7.74 5.21 5.42
CA THR A 156 -8.75 6.11 4.86
C THR A 156 -9.56 6.78 5.98
N LEU A 157 -10.11 5.97 6.89
CA LEU A 157 -10.93 6.47 7.99
C LEU A 157 -10.14 7.31 9.00
N HIS A 158 -8.86 6.98 9.22
CA HIS A 158 -7.98 7.78 10.06
C HIS A 158 -7.72 9.16 9.44
N LEU A 159 -7.38 9.21 8.15
CA LEU A 159 -7.09 10.46 7.43
C LEU A 159 -8.30 11.40 7.38
N ILE A 160 -9.51 10.86 7.23
CA ILE A 160 -10.76 11.65 7.27
C ILE A 160 -11.32 11.86 8.69
N ARG A 161 -10.60 11.39 9.73
CA ARG A 161 -10.94 11.53 11.16
C ARG A 161 -12.29 10.89 11.56
N LYS A 162 -12.62 9.74 10.97
CA LYS A 162 -13.87 8.99 11.23
C LYS A 162 -13.68 7.57 11.76
N LEU A 163 -12.44 7.13 11.96
CA LEU A 163 -12.10 5.76 12.39
C LEU A 163 -12.93 5.21 13.56
N GLY A 164 -13.11 5.98 14.63
CA GLY A 164 -13.72 5.48 15.87
C GLY A 164 -15.21 5.15 15.81
N ASN A 165 -15.95 5.68 14.83
CA ASN A 165 -17.42 5.57 14.78
C ASN A 165 -17.93 4.85 13.52
N SER A 166 -17.06 4.56 12.55
CA SER A 166 -17.46 4.03 11.25
C SER A 166 -17.36 2.50 11.15
N ILE A 167 -16.42 1.89 11.88
CA ILE A 167 -16.13 0.46 11.79
C ILE A 167 -15.90 -0.15 13.18
N ASN A 168 -15.98 -1.48 13.26
CA ASN A 168 -15.52 -2.21 14.44
C ASN A 168 -14.00 -2.37 14.39
N VAL A 169 -13.26 -1.42 14.99
CA VAL A 169 -11.79 -1.43 15.02
C VAL A 169 -11.24 -2.66 15.74
N GLY A 170 -11.88 -3.10 16.84
CA GLY A 170 -11.45 -4.29 17.58
C GLY A 170 -11.45 -5.55 16.72
N LYS A 171 -12.55 -5.80 15.99
CA LYS A 171 -12.61 -6.93 15.06
C LYS A 171 -11.60 -6.82 13.92
N ALA A 172 -11.37 -5.61 13.40
CA ALA A 172 -10.35 -5.41 12.37
C ALA A 172 -8.95 -5.79 12.88
N VAL A 173 -8.61 -5.38 14.11
CA VAL A 173 -7.36 -5.77 14.79
C VAL A 173 -7.30 -7.28 15.00
N ASP A 174 -8.37 -7.90 15.50
CA ASP A 174 -8.44 -9.36 15.69
C ASP A 174 -8.16 -10.12 14.37
N TYR A 175 -8.77 -9.68 13.26
CA TYR A 175 -8.52 -10.26 11.94
C TYR A 175 -7.07 -10.09 11.48
N ILE A 176 -6.49 -8.90 11.62
CA ILE A 176 -5.08 -8.64 11.28
C ILE A 176 -4.15 -9.54 12.10
N LEU A 177 -4.39 -9.69 13.40
CA LEU A 177 -3.58 -10.55 14.27
C LEU A 177 -3.71 -12.03 13.91
N SER A 178 -4.87 -12.47 13.41
CA SER A 178 -5.03 -13.83 12.88
C SER A 178 -4.20 -14.12 11.63
N CYS A 179 -3.66 -13.08 10.97
CA CYS A 179 -2.74 -13.18 9.84
C CYS A 179 -1.25 -13.13 10.26
N TYR A 180 -0.95 -12.99 11.56
CA TYR A 180 0.42 -12.98 12.09
C TYR A 180 1.02 -14.39 12.11
N ASN A 181 2.18 -14.54 11.49
CA ASN A 181 2.81 -15.84 11.27
C ASN A 181 3.89 -16.16 12.32
N PHE A 182 4.24 -17.44 12.39
CA PHE A 182 5.25 -17.95 13.32
C PHE A 182 6.63 -17.31 13.13
N ASP A 183 6.94 -16.86 11.91
CA ASP A 183 8.20 -16.23 11.52
C ASP A 183 8.26 -14.72 11.86
N GLY A 184 7.16 -14.15 12.36
CA GLY A 184 7.04 -12.73 12.70
C GLY A 184 6.56 -11.85 11.57
N GLY A 185 6.20 -12.41 10.41
CA GLY A 185 5.58 -11.67 9.31
C GLY A 185 4.05 -11.77 9.28
N PHE A 186 3.46 -11.26 8.21
CA PHE A 186 2.01 -11.30 7.96
C PHE A 186 1.74 -11.72 6.52
N GLY A 187 0.67 -12.50 6.33
CA GLY A 187 0.16 -12.90 5.01
C GLY A 187 -1.09 -12.14 4.58
N THR A 188 -1.60 -12.44 3.39
CA THR A 188 -2.81 -11.80 2.83
C THR A 188 -4.09 -12.13 3.60
N LYS A 189 -4.14 -13.31 4.23
CA LYS A 189 -5.24 -13.84 5.03
C LYS A 189 -4.68 -14.88 6.01
N PRO A 190 -5.46 -15.39 6.97
CA PRO A 190 -4.96 -16.37 7.93
C PRO A 190 -4.35 -17.59 7.24
N GLY A 191 -3.11 -17.93 7.63
CA GLY A 191 -2.35 -19.04 7.07
C GLY A 191 -1.62 -18.76 5.74
N SER A 192 -1.77 -17.57 5.14
CA SER A 192 -0.94 -17.15 3.99
C SER A 192 0.51 -16.90 4.40
N GLU A 193 1.45 -17.13 3.47
CA GLU A 193 2.87 -16.86 3.68
C GLU A 193 3.16 -15.38 3.97
N SER A 194 4.18 -15.13 4.81
CA SER A 194 4.65 -13.80 5.13
C SER A 194 5.27 -13.08 3.94
N HIS A 195 4.79 -11.88 3.65
CA HIS A 195 5.29 -11.03 2.56
C HIS A 195 5.46 -9.57 3.02
N ALA A 196 6.52 -8.89 2.58
CA ALA A 196 6.89 -7.57 3.08
C ALA A 196 5.80 -6.51 2.86
N GLY A 197 5.07 -6.60 1.74
CA GLY A 197 3.91 -5.73 1.48
C GLY A 197 2.77 -5.92 2.49
N GLN A 198 2.49 -7.17 2.86
CA GLN A 198 1.46 -7.50 3.85
C GLN A 198 1.91 -7.11 5.25
N VAL A 199 3.19 -7.29 5.57
CA VAL A 199 3.79 -6.79 6.82
C VAL A 199 3.66 -5.28 6.92
N TYR A 200 3.94 -4.53 5.85
CA TYR A 200 3.71 -3.08 5.82
C TYR A 200 2.24 -2.72 6.12
N CYS A 201 1.29 -3.36 5.43
CA CYS A 201 -0.14 -3.09 5.63
C CYS A 201 -0.61 -3.45 7.04
N CYS A 202 -0.21 -4.61 7.58
CA CYS A 202 -0.62 -5.05 8.91
C CYS A 202 -0.01 -4.19 10.01
N LEU A 203 1.30 -3.89 9.95
CA LEU A 203 1.94 -3.00 10.91
C LEU A 203 1.38 -1.57 10.84
N GLY A 204 1.13 -1.04 9.64
CA GLY A 204 0.48 0.25 9.46
C GLY A 204 -0.92 0.28 10.07
N SER A 205 -1.70 -0.79 9.90
CA SER A 205 -3.03 -0.93 10.48
C SER A 205 -2.98 -0.98 12.01
N LEU A 206 -2.08 -1.79 12.57
CA LEU A 206 -1.87 -1.87 14.03
C LEU A 206 -1.36 -0.55 14.61
N ALA A 207 -0.52 0.18 13.89
CA ALA A 207 -0.05 1.51 14.31
C ALA A 207 -1.20 2.53 14.34
N ILE A 208 -2.07 2.53 13.32
CA ILE A 208 -3.26 3.39 13.27
C ILE A 208 -4.23 3.07 14.42
N ALA A 209 -4.35 1.80 14.78
CA ALA A 209 -5.20 1.31 15.85
C ALA A 209 -4.56 1.36 17.25
N ASP A 210 -3.31 1.83 17.36
CA ASP A 210 -2.53 1.84 18.61
C ASP A 210 -2.46 0.46 19.28
N CYS A 211 -2.10 -0.56 18.50
CA CYS A 211 -2.09 -1.98 18.90
C CYS A 211 -0.79 -2.71 18.49
N LEU A 212 0.31 -1.99 18.27
CA LEU A 212 1.60 -2.58 17.86
C LEU A 212 2.21 -3.50 18.93
N GLU A 213 1.86 -3.30 20.19
CA GLU A 213 2.27 -4.11 21.34
C GLU A 213 1.65 -5.51 21.37
N MET A 214 0.64 -5.77 20.53
CA MET A 214 -0.03 -7.07 20.42
C MET A 214 0.80 -8.13 19.67
N ILE A 215 1.95 -7.74 19.09
CA ILE A 215 2.85 -8.65 18.37
C ILE A 215 4.24 -8.76 19.02
N ASP A 216 4.96 -9.82 18.66
CA ASP A 216 6.39 -9.96 19.00
C ASP A 216 7.22 -9.04 18.10
N THR A 217 7.36 -7.79 18.52
CA THR A 217 8.07 -6.74 17.77
C THR A 217 9.53 -7.10 17.46
N GLN A 218 10.20 -7.85 18.33
CA GLN A 218 11.58 -8.29 18.10
C GLN A 218 11.66 -9.34 16.99
N ARG A 219 10.71 -10.28 16.97
CA ARG A 219 10.63 -11.27 15.90
C ARG A 219 10.33 -10.63 14.56
N THR A 220 9.37 -9.70 14.53
CA THR A 220 9.04 -8.97 13.30
C THR A 220 10.21 -8.10 12.82
N ALA A 221 10.90 -7.41 13.72
CA ALA A 221 12.10 -6.63 13.38
C ALA A 221 13.21 -7.52 12.79
N ARG A 222 13.42 -8.71 13.36
CA ARG A 222 14.36 -9.70 12.83
C ARG A 222 13.96 -10.16 11.43
N TRP A 223 12.69 -10.52 11.24
CA TRP A 223 12.18 -10.96 9.93
C TRP A 223 12.41 -9.89 8.85
N LEU A 224 12.17 -8.62 9.20
CA LEU A 224 12.42 -7.46 8.31
C LEU A 224 13.91 -7.25 8.03
N ALA A 225 14.76 -7.32 9.06
CA ALA A 225 16.20 -7.16 8.90
C ALA A 225 16.82 -8.24 8.00
N GLU A 226 16.30 -9.46 8.05
CA GLU A 226 16.71 -10.59 7.19
C GLU A 226 16.23 -10.46 5.72
N ARG A 227 15.60 -9.34 5.35
CA ARG A 227 15.31 -8.98 3.95
C ARG A 227 16.47 -8.30 3.23
N GLN A 228 17.45 -7.76 3.97
CA GLN A 228 18.60 -7.10 3.36
C GLN A 228 19.54 -8.11 2.69
N CYS A 229 19.76 -7.93 1.39
CA CYS A 229 20.68 -8.72 0.59
C CYS A 229 22.11 -8.15 0.64
N GLN A 230 23.08 -8.86 0.06
CA GLN A 230 24.48 -8.40 0.04
C GLN A 230 24.66 -7.13 -0.79
N SER A 231 23.85 -6.95 -1.84
CA SER A 231 23.77 -5.72 -2.64
C SER A 231 23.33 -4.49 -1.83
N GLY A 232 22.75 -4.70 -0.64
CA GLY A 232 22.13 -3.66 0.18
C GLY A 232 20.64 -3.44 -0.11
N GLY A 233 20.13 -4.00 -1.22
CA GLY A 233 18.69 -4.01 -1.54
C GLY A 233 17.88 -4.90 -0.58
N LEU A 234 16.56 -4.70 -0.56
CA LEU A 234 15.64 -5.48 0.28
C LEU A 234 14.77 -6.40 -0.59
N ASN A 235 14.66 -7.67 -0.22
CA ASN A 235 13.71 -8.61 -0.84
C ASN A 235 12.36 -8.62 -0.10
N VAL A 236 11.36 -9.29 -0.69
CA VAL A 236 9.97 -9.22 -0.20
C VAL A 236 9.48 -10.48 0.53
N ASN A 237 10.18 -11.60 0.38
CA ASN A 237 9.76 -12.89 0.97
C ASN A 237 10.70 -13.32 2.09
N GLY A 238 10.11 -13.97 3.11
CA GLY A 238 10.84 -14.92 3.94
C GLY A 238 11.53 -15.92 3.03
N PHE A 239 12.82 -16.11 3.18
CA PHE A 239 13.55 -17.11 2.41
C PHE A 239 12.78 -18.44 2.30
N SER A 240 12.59 -18.93 1.08
CA SER A 240 12.22 -20.34 0.78
C SER A 240 13.35 -21.32 1.14
N VAL A 241 13.96 -21.16 2.30
CA VAL A 241 15.06 -21.99 2.79
C VAL A 241 14.48 -22.85 3.92
N ASN A 242 14.42 -24.15 3.65
CA ASN A 242 14.24 -25.27 4.59
C ASN A 242 12.82 -25.74 4.99
N ILE A 243 11.98 -26.10 4.01
CA ILE A 243 10.96 -27.16 4.21
C ILE A 243 11.44 -28.54 3.69
N LEU A 244 12.56 -28.63 2.97
CA LEU A 244 13.04 -29.90 2.39
C LEU A 244 14.08 -30.67 3.21
N GLU A 245 14.61 -30.15 4.31
CA GLU A 245 15.61 -30.88 5.12
C GLU A 245 15.05 -31.72 6.28
N LYS A 246 13.74 -31.67 6.57
CA LYS A 246 13.14 -32.46 7.68
C LYS A 246 12.58 -33.84 7.28
N LYS A 247 12.89 -34.38 6.10
CA LYS A 247 12.39 -35.70 5.66
C LYS A 247 13.47 -36.72 5.24
N LYS A 248 14.68 -36.63 5.78
CA LYS A 248 15.64 -37.76 5.75
C LYS A 248 16.25 -38.01 7.13
N ARG A 249 15.48 -38.71 7.97
CA ARG A 249 16.01 -39.65 8.97
C ARG A 249 15.36 -41.00 8.71
#